data_AF-A0A5C7H7S5-F1
#
_entry.id   AF-A0A5C7H7S5-F1
#
_cell.length_a   1.000
_cell.length_b   1.000
_cell.length_c   1.000
_cell.angle_alpha   90.00
_cell.angle_beta   90.00
_cell.angle_gamma   90.00
#
_symmetry.space_group_name_H-M   'P 1'
#
loop_
_entity.id
_entity.type
_entity.pdbx_description
1 polymer ?
#
loop_
_entity_poly.entity_id
_entity_poly.type
_entity_poly.pdbx_seq_one_letter_code
_entity_poly.pdbx_strand_id
1 'polypeptide(L)'
;MAAISHSCSTSMVKDKVAEFIHQCLSKSAYLQTYRGMIHPIPDQKRWSEVPTCILIEGQTEHMNPPPRIIQPGKPRSQRRKELDEASKEGTSGTVVCRGCGNAGHNQRTCKSKKKNKTIGTSVGADSSKPSI
;
A
#
# COMPACT_ATOMS: atom_id res chain seq x y z
N MET A 1 -31.85 1.34 -25.96
CA MET A 1 -31.23 0.97 -24.67
C MET A 1 -31.63 -0.46 -24.38
N ALA A 2 -30.68 -1.40 -24.36
CA ALA A 2 -30.99 -2.80 -24.05
C ALA A 2 -31.06 -2.95 -22.53
N ALA A 3 -32.26 -3.21 -21.99
CA ALA A 3 -32.43 -3.58 -20.60
C ALA A 3 -32.01 -5.05 -20.44
N ILE A 4 -31.05 -5.32 -19.56
CA ILE A 4 -30.74 -6.67 -19.12
C ILE A 4 -31.91 -7.10 -18.23
N SER A 5 -32.89 -7.79 -18.82
CA SER A 5 -33.99 -8.39 -18.07
C SER A 5 -33.50 -9.67 -17.40
N HIS A 6 -33.31 -9.63 -16.07
CA HIS A 6 -33.15 -10.85 -15.28
C HIS A 6 -34.50 -11.57 -15.22
N SER A 7 -34.71 -12.52 -16.13
CA SER A 7 -35.85 -13.42 -16.10
C SER A 7 -35.55 -14.56 -15.13
N CYS A 8 -35.89 -14.40 -13.85
CA CYS A 8 -36.18 -15.57 -13.04
C CYS A 8 -37.06 -15.21 -11.84
N SER A 9 -38.34 -15.06 -12.11
CA SER A 9 -39.38 -15.24 -11.09
C SER A 9 -40.62 -15.83 -11.74
N THR A 10 -40.44 -16.93 -12.48
CA THR A 10 -41.55 -17.83 -12.84
C THR A 10 -42.05 -18.49 -11.56
N SER A 11 -43.28 -18.15 -11.18
CA SER A 11 -44.06 -18.67 -10.05
C SER A 11 -44.08 -20.19 -9.92
N MET A 12 -43.71 -20.95 -10.95
CA MET A 12 -43.62 -22.40 -10.96
C MET A 12 -42.39 -23.00 -10.25
N VAL A 13 -41.41 -22.18 -9.85
CA VAL A 13 -40.18 -22.65 -9.18
C VAL A 13 -40.21 -22.39 -7.67
N LYS A 14 -41.22 -21.67 -7.15
CA LYS A 14 -41.34 -21.36 -5.70
C LYS A 14 -41.19 -22.60 -4.83
N ASP A 15 -41.74 -23.73 -5.27
CA ASP A 15 -41.75 -24.99 -4.52
C ASP A 15 -40.39 -25.73 -4.57
N LYS A 16 -39.49 -25.38 -5.48
CA LYS A 16 -38.15 -25.98 -5.64
C LYS A 16 -37.00 -25.06 -5.21
N VAL A 17 -37.28 -23.84 -4.76
CA VAL A 17 -36.24 -22.89 -4.31
C VAL A 17 -35.36 -23.52 -3.22
N ALA A 18 -35.94 -24.34 -2.34
CA ALA A 18 -35.23 -25.01 -1.27
C ALA A 18 -34.11 -25.96 -1.76
N GLU A 19 -34.24 -26.56 -2.95
CA GLU A 19 -33.21 -27.47 -3.53
C GLU A 19 -31.95 -26.72 -3.97
N PHE A 20 -32.06 -25.41 -4.24
CA PHE A 20 -30.94 -24.55 -4.64
C PHE A 20 -30.28 -23.81 -3.47
N ILE A 21 -30.84 -23.93 -2.26
CA ILE A 21 -30.28 -23.29 -1.07
C ILE A 21 -29.25 -24.22 -0.44
N HIS A 22 -28.02 -23.75 -0.33
CA HIS A 22 -26.96 -24.49 0.35
C HIS A 22 -27.30 -24.75 1.82
N GLN A 23 -26.99 -25.94 2.34
CA GLN A 23 -27.34 -26.36 3.71
C GLN A 23 -26.88 -25.36 4.80
N CYS A 24 -25.73 -24.70 4.59
CA CYS A 24 -25.20 -23.68 5.50
C CYS A 24 -26.08 -22.42 5.64
N LEU A 25 -26.99 -22.18 4.69
CA LEU A 25 -27.94 -21.06 4.74
C LEU A 25 -29.26 -21.43 5.44
N SER A 26 -29.38 -22.65 5.96
CA SER A 26 -30.54 -23.07 6.74
C SER A 26 -30.59 -22.39 8.12
N LYS A 27 -31.80 -22.19 8.65
CA LYS A 27 -32.01 -21.67 10.02
C LYS A 27 -31.30 -22.54 11.06
N SER A 28 -31.31 -23.86 10.89
CA SER A 28 -30.61 -24.80 11.76
C SER A 28 -29.10 -24.58 11.74
N ALA A 29 -28.51 -24.35 10.57
CA ALA A 29 -27.08 -24.04 10.46
C ALA A 29 -26.75 -22.72 11.17
N TYR A 30 -27.57 -21.68 10.98
CA TYR A 30 -27.41 -20.41 11.70
C TYR A 30 -27.44 -20.61 13.22
N LEU A 31 -28.45 -21.30 13.75
CA LEU A 31 -28.57 -21.56 15.19
C LEU A 31 -27.39 -22.39 15.70
N GLN A 32 -26.89 -23.35 14.93
CA GLN A 32 -25.74 -24.15 15.30
C GLN A 32 -24.44 -23.31 15.31
N THR A 33 -24.24 -22.44 14.31
CA THR A 33 -23.08 -21.54 14.22
C THR A 33 -23.03 -20.58 15.40
N TYR A 34 -24.16 -20.00 15.79
CA TYR A 34 -24.25 -19.04 16.89
C TYR A 34 -24.74 -19.67 18.20
N ARG A 35 -24.70 -21.00 18.32
CA ARG A 35 -25.07 -21.70 19.56
C ARG A 35 -24.11 -21.37 20.71
N GLY A 36 -22.84 -21.15 20.38
CA GLY A 36 -21.81 -20.80 21.35
C GLY A 36 -21.93 -19.35 21.83
N MET A 37 -21.59 -19.10 23.09
CA MET A 37 -21.46 -17.75 23.61
C MET A 37 -20.15 -17.14 23.07
N ILE A 38 -20.25 -15.97 22.44
CA ILE A 38 -19.08 -15.14 22.15
C ILE A 38 -18.76 -14.36 23.41
N HIS A 39 -17.72 -14.78 24.14
CA HIS A 39 -17.28 -14.05 25.32
C HIS A 39 -16.71 -12.68 24.94
N PRO A 40 -16.94 -11.64 25.76
CA PRO A 40 -16.32 -10.35 25.54
C PRO A 40 -14.79 -10.50 25.57
N ILE A 41 -14.11 -9.79 24.66
CA ILE A 41 -12.66 -9.75 24.64
C ILE A 41 -12.19 -9.12 25.95
N PRO A 42 -11.30 -9.77 26.72
CA PRO A 42 -10.83 -9.22 27.97
C PRO A 42 -9.96 -7.96 27.74
N ASP A 43 -9.73 -7.17 28.79
CA ASP A 43 -8.81 -6.04 28.72
C ASP A 43 -7.42 -6.51 28.29
N GLN A 44 -6.72 -5.67 27.54
CA GLN A 44 -5.39 -5.96 27.01
C GLN A 44 -4.39 -6.41 28.08
N LYS A 45 -4.52 -5.91 29.32
CA LYS A 45 -3.68 -6.30 30.47
C LYS A 45 -3.81 -7.78 30.87
N ARG A 46 -4.90 -8.44 30.48
CA ARG A 46 -5.17 -9.86 30.75
C ARG A 46 -4.82 -10.76 29.57
N TRP A 47 -4.34 -10.21 28.47
CA TRP A 47 -3.94 -11.01 27.32
C TRP A 47 -2.65 -11.72 27.65
N SER A 48 -2.57 -13.00 27.31
CA SER A 48 -1.33 -13.76 27.41
C SER A 48 -0.26 -13.08 26.54
N GLU A 49 0.96 -13.01 27.05
CA GLU A 49 2.11 -12.60 26.24
C GLU A 49 2.33 -13.69 25.18
N VAL A 50 1.80 -13.46 23.99
CA VAL A 50 2.04 -14.34 22.84
C VAL A 50 3.43 -14.03 22.30
N PRO A 51 4.35 -15.01 22.27
CA PRO A 51 5.62 -14.80 21.60
C PRO A 51 5.37 -14.58 20.11
N THR A 52 6.28 -13.86 19.44
CA THR A 52 6.22 -13.60 17.99
C THR A 52 6.17 -14.89 17.16
N CYS A 53 6.54 -16.02 17.75
CA CYS A 53 6.37 -17.36 17.20
C CYS A 53 5.19 -18.10 17.86
N ILE A 54 4.39 -18.77 17.05
CA ILE A 54 3.41 -19.73 17.55
C ILE A 54 4.21 -20.90 18.13
N LEU A 55 4.23 -21.04 19.46
CA LEU A 55 4.81 -22.20 20.14
C LEU A 55 3.85 -23.39 19.99
N ILE A 56 3.90 -24.08 18.86
CA ILE A 56 3.43 -25.47 18.78
C ILE A 56 4.51 -26.31 19.46
N GLU A 57 4.15 -27.21 20.38
CA GLU A 57 5.11 -28.13 21.02
C GLU A 57 5.91 -28.88 19.94
N GLY A 58 7.20 -28.57 19.83
CA GLY A 58 8.11 -29.14 18.83
C GLY A 58 8.43 -28.27 17.61
N GLN A 59 7.78 -27.10 17.43
CA GLN A 59 8.05 -26.17 16.34
C GLN A 59 8.26 -24.75 16.87
N THR A 60 9.49 -24.48 17.31
CA THR A 60 9.95 -23.13 17.65
C THR A 60 10.41 -22.39 16.38
N GLU A 61 9.56 -22.31 15.36
CA GLU A 61 9.88 -21.52 14.17
C GLU A 61 9.25 -20.13 14.26
N HIS A 62 10.11 -19.11 14.14
CA HIS A 62 9.69 -17.72 14.03
C HIS A 62 8.95 -17.52 12.70
N MET A 63 7.62 -17.49 12.75
CA MET A 63 6.76 -17.18 11.62
C MET A 63 7.02 -15.74 11.16
N ASN A 64 7.89 -15.59 10.16
CA ASN A 64 8.07 -14.30 9.52
C ASN A 64 6.77 -13.91 8.79
N PRO A 65 6.30 -12.66 8.89
CA PRO A 65 5.17 -12.22 8.11
C PRO A 65 5.47 -12.42 6.62
N PRO A 66 4.44 -12.66 5.79
CA PRO A 66 4.63 -12.73 4.35
C PRO A 66 5.42 -11.52 3.86
N PRO A 67 6.40 -11.69 2.96
CA PRO A 67 7.19 -10.58 2.47
C PRO A 67 6.26 -9.54 1.82
N ARG A 68 6.47 -8.27 2.15
CA ARG A 68 5.71 -7.18 1.55
C ARG A 68 6.10 -7.01 0.09
N ILE A 69 5.25 -7.48 -0.82
CA ILE A 69 5.44 -7.28 -2.25
C ILE A 69 4.78 -5.96 -2.66
N ILE A 70 5.54 -5.07 -3.32
CA ILE A 70 4.97 -3.88 -3.94
C ILE A 70 4.20 -4.35 -5.18
N GLN A 71 2.87 -4.26 -5.11
CA GLN A 71 2.00 -4.52 -6.27
C GLN A 71 2.38 -3.55 -7.41
N PRO A 72 2.36 -4.00 -8.68
CA PRO A 72 2.48 -3.10 -9.81
C PRO A 72 1.51 -1.92 -9.65
N GLY A 73 2.04 -0.70 -9.72
CA GLY A 73 1.21 0.50 -9.61
C GLY A 73 0.17 0.55 -10.72
N LYS A 74 -0.94 1.27 -10.48
CA LYS A 74 -1.95 1.52 -11.50
C LYS A 74 -1.28 2.08 -12.77
N PRO A 75 -1.48 1.46 -13.95
CA PRO A 75 -0.98 2.01 -15.20
C PRO A 75 -1.44 3.46 -15.34
N ARG A 76 -0.50 4.35 -15.61
CA ARG A 76 -0.81 5.77 -15.77
C ARG A 76 -1.65 5.90 -17.04
N SER A 77 -2.93 6.21 -16.87
CA SER A 77 -3.83 6.44 -18.01
C SER A 77 -3.36 7.70 -18.75
N GLN A 78 -2.62 7.52 -19.85
CA GLN A 78 -2.45 8.57 -20.82
C GLN A 78 -3.74 8.65 -21.64
N ARG A 79 -4.43 9.79 -21.54
CA ARG A 79 -5.56 10.08 -22.42
C ARG A 79 -5.05 10.03 -23.86
N ARG A 80 -5.66 9.18 -24.70
CA ARG A 80 -5.47 9.24 -26.15
C ARG A 80 -6.08 10.54 -26.66
N LYS A 81 -5.31 11.32 -27.42
CA LYS A 81 -5.83 12.52 -28.10
C LYS A 81 -6.55 12.13 -29.38
N GLU A 82 -7.68 12.79 -29.63
CA GLU A 82 -8.34 12.81 -30.94
C GLU A 82 -7.44 13.50 -31.98
N LEU A 83 -7.65 13.21 -33.27
CA LEU A 83 -6.81 13.72 -34.37
C LEU A 83 -6.80 15.25 -34.48
N ASP A 84 -7.85 15.92 -33.99
CA ASP A 84 -8.04 17.37 -34.02
C ASP A 84 -7.40 18.10 -32.82
N GLU A 85 -6.91 17.36 -31.82
CA GLU A 85 -6.35 17.99 -30.62
C GLU A 85 -4.88 18.40 -30.83
N ALA A 86 -4.64 19.72 -30.89
CA ALA A 86 -3.31 20.32 -30.92
C ALA A 86 -2.37 19.62 -29.93
N SER A 87 -1.23 19.10 -30.38
CA SER A 87 -0.24 18.45 -29.51
C SER A 87 0.11 19.41 -28.37
N LYS A 88 0.29 18.87 -27.16
CA LYS A 88 0.89 19.72 -26.13
C LYS A 88 2.29 19.97 -26.63
N GLU A 89 2.60 21.18 -27.11
CA GLU A 89 3.97 21.66 -27.15
C GLU A 89 4.53 21.29 -25.78
N GLY A 90 5.40 20.28 -25.73
CA GLY A 90 6.09 19.98 -24.50
C GLY A 90 6.67 21.32 -24.08
N THR A 91 6.40 21.77 -22.85
CA THR A 91 7.18 22.86 -22.29
C THR A 91 8.58 22.31 -22.04
N SER A 92 9.32 22.01 -23.12
CA SER A 92 10.74 21.81 -23.13
C SER A 92 11.36 23.19 -23.00
N GLY A 93 11.07 23.85 -21.88
CA GLY A 93 11.83 25.01 -21.47
C GLY A 93 13.26 24.53 -21.27
N THR A 94 14.19 25.12 -22.00
CA THR A 94 15.62 24.89 -21.79
C THR A 94 15.93 25.12 -20.32
N VAL A 95 16.41 24.10 -19.63
CA VAL A 95 16.75 24.21 -18.22
C VAL A 95 17.99 25.08 -18.09
N VAL A 96 17.82 26.32 -17.62
CA VAL A 96 18.91 27.27 -17.36
C VAL A 96 19.27 27.28 -15.88
N CYS A 97 20.56 27.15 -15.58
CA CYS A 97 21.05 27.17 -14.21
C CYS A 97 21.06 28.60 -13.66
N ARG A 98 20.25 28.87 -12.62
CA ARG A 98 20.27 30.16 -11.90
C ARG A 98 21.61 30.52 -11.24
N GLY A 99 22.49 29.53 -11.03
CA GLY A 99 23.78 29.74 -10.38
C GLY A 99 24.92 30.12 -11.32
N CYS A 100 24.91 29.63 -12.57
CA CYS A 100 25.99 29.89 -13.53
C CYS A 100 25.50 30.41 -14.89
N GLY A 101 24.19 30.58 -15.08
CA GLY A 101 23.60 31.08 -16.32
C GLY A 101 23.57 30.10 -17.49
N ASN A 102 24.28 28.97 -17.40
CA ASN A 102 24.36 28.02 -18.51
C ASN A 102 23.13 27.11 -18.61
N ALA A 103 22.76 26.78 -19.84
CA ALA A 103 21.70 25.83 -20.18
C ALA A 103 22.12 24.36 -19.94
N GLY A 104 21.13 23.45 -19.93
CA GLY A 104 21.33 22.00 -19.86
C GLY A 104 21.42 21.43 -18.45
N HIS A 105 21.35 22.26 -17.39
CA HIS A 105 21.34 21.79 -16.00
C HIS A 105 20.71 22.81 -15.06
N ASN A 106 20.27 22.37 -13.89
CA ASN A 106 19.70 23.26 -12.86
C ASN A 106 20.74 23.59 -11.78
N GLN A 107 20.41 24.51 -10.88
CA GLN A 107 21.33 24.93 -9.82
C GLN A 107 21.74 23.78 -8.87
N ARG A 108 20.92 22.72 -8.74
CA ARG A 108 21.21 21.56 -7.89
C ARG A 108 22.28 20.65 -8.50
N THR A 109 22.31 20.51 -9.82
CA THR A 109 23.29 19.67 -10.54
C THR A 109 24.50 20.46 -11.06
N CYS A 110 24.60 21.74 -10.69
CA CYS A 110 25.66 22.64 -11.15
C CYS A 110 27.04 22.24 -10.60
N LYS A 111 27.99 21.97 -11.51
CA LYS A 111 29.37 21.59 -11.17
C LYS A 111 30.20 22.75 -10.59
N SER A 112 29.85 24.02 -10.87
CA SER A 112 30.58 25.17 -10.31
C SER A 112 30.39 25.33 -8.80
N LYS A 113 29.23 24.92 -8.25
CA LYS A 113 29.00 24.91 -6.80
C LYS A 113 29.90 23.91 -6.05
N LYS A 114 30.32 22.81 -6.69
CA LYS A 114 31.16 21.79 -6.06
C LYS A 114 32.61 22.24 -5.87
N LYS A 115 33.07 23.25 -6.63
CA LYS A 115 34.45 23.75 -6.56
C LYS A 115 34.73 24.61 -5.33
N ASN A 116 33.69 25.09 -4.64
CA ASN A 116 33.82 26.02 -3.51
C ASN A 116 33.75 25.32 -2.13
N LYS A 117 33.78 23.97 -2.07
CA LYS A 117 33.75 23.19 -0.82
C LYS A 117 35.01 22.32 -0.62
N THR A 118 36.14 22.78 -1.13
CA THR A 118 37.46 22.17 -0.92
C THR A 118 38.48 23.28 -0.95
N ILE A 119 38.51 24.11 0.10
CA ILE A 119 39.65 24.90 0.60
C ILE A 119 39.14 25.53 1.92
N GLY A 120 39.81 25.21 3.04
CA GLY A 120 39.40 25.56 4.40
C GLY A 120 39.56 24.37 5.37
N THR A 121 40.70 23.68 5.36
CA THR A 121 41.83 23.86 6.30
C THR A 121 41.72 22.94 7.51
N SER A 122 42.56 21.90 7.47
CA SER A 122 43.09 21.14 8.60
C SER A 122 43.79 22.04 9.62
N VAL A 123 43.39 21.98 10.89
CA VAL A 123 44.27 22.14 12.06
C VAL A 123 43.71 21.24 13.17
N GLY A 124 44.57 20.44 13.79
CA GLY A 124 44.20 19.42 14.76
C GLY A 124 44.06 19.90 16.21
N ALA A 125 43.61 18.93 17.03
CA ALA A 125 43.74 18.75 18.48
C ALA A 125 43.45 19.94 19.42
N ASP A 126 42.49 19.77 20.33
CA ASP A 126 42.80 19.61 21.76
C ASP A 126 41.57 19.14 22.56
N SER A 127 41.85 18.44 23.66
CA SER A 127 40.90 17.76 24.53
C SER A 127 40.39 18.73 25.60
N SER A 128 39.09 18.79 25.88
CA SER A 128 38.54 19.07 27.23
C SER A 128 37.01 18.97 27.26
N LYS A 129 36.53 18.15 28.19
CA LYS A 129 35.11 17.97 28.57
C LYS A 129 34.83 18.82 29.81
N PRO A 130 33.74 19.60 29.89
CA PRO A 130 33.24 20.06 31.18
C PRO A 130 32.08 19.20 31.66
N SER A 131 32.14 18.82 32.93
CA SER A 131 31.01 18.33 33.72
C SER A 131 30.04 19.48 34.02
N ILE A 132 28.75 19.26 33.80
CA ILE A 132 27.64 19.42 34.76
C ILE A 132 26.65 18.30 34.44
#